data_AF-A0A956EVU7-F1
#
_entry.id   AF-A0A956EVU7-F1
#
_cell.length_a   1.000
_cell.length_b   1.000
_cell.length_c   1.000
_cell.angle_alpha   90.00
_cell.angle_beta   90.00
_cell.angle_gamma   90.00
#
_symmetry.space_group_name_H-M   'P 1'
#
loop_
_entity.id
_entity.type
_entity.pdbx_description
1 polymer ?
#
loop_
_entity_poly.entity_id
_entity_poly.type
_entity_poly.pdbx_seq_one_letter_code
_entity_poly.pdbx_strand_id
1 'polypeptide(L)'
;LEQANPEAVYMMAIQKMKVNYQEMHRAVGKLAAERNRLRALIQNKTSQLAEIERDLEGALGEAEAGNPEAAELGEDLLNEKEALEAEIGTVREELSRSETMVTEYLSKLRDLESKTKAMESKKDAMIAKLQSAQARKAFGDMMSGMSTSAEEAAVGDIDKYIEGVAAQADISDEMSGATRESKRKALRNAARERASKSKFQEMLEARKASAGGGPGGAKQTEKGGIG
;
A
#
# COMPACT_ATOMS: atom_id res chain seq x y z
N LEU A 1 33.12 -15.01 -14.28
CA LEU A 1 31.81 -14.84 -13.61
C LEU A 1 30.75 -15.29 -14.60
N GLU A 2 30.28 -16.53 -14.46
CA GLU A 2 29.17 -17.08 -15.26
C GLU A 2 28.00 -16.09 -15.22
N GLN A 3 27.44 -15.75 -16.39
CA GLN A 3 26.23 -14.94 -16.45
C GLN A 3 25.12 -15.71 -15.73
N ALA A 4 24.72 -15.24 -14.55
CA ALA A 4 23.67 -15.88 -13.75
C ALA A 4 22.42 -16.07 -14.62
N ASN A 5 21.94 -17.32 -14.74
CA ASN A 5 20.69 -17.62 -15.43
C ASN A 5 19.57 -16.78 -14.79
N PRO A 6 19.01 -15.76 -15.48
CA PRO A 6 18.06 -14.84 -14.88
C PRO A 6 16.82 -15.55 -14.35
N GLU A 7 16.42 -16.65 -14.98
CA GLU A 7 15.32 -17.50 -14.53
C GLU A 7 15.60 -18.11 -13.16
N ALA A 8 16.79 -18.67 -12.97
CA ALA A 8 17.19 -19.27 -11.70
C ALA A 8 17.17 -18.25 -10.57
N VAL A 9 17.61 -17.02 -10.82
CA VAL A 9 17.58 -15.92 -9.83
C VAL A 9 16.14 -15.59 -9.41
N TYR A 10 15.22 -15.45 -10.36
CA TYR A 10 13.80 -15.23 -10.05
C TYR A 10 13.18 -16.42 -9.29
N MET A 11 13.45 -17.65 -9.71
CA MET A 11 12.93 -18.84 -9.05
C MET A 11 13.41 -18.94 -7.60
N MET A 12 14.69 -18.68 -7.33
CA MET A 12 15.23 -18.67 -5.97
C MET A 12 14.57 -17.58 -5.11
N ALA A 13 14.38 -16.37 -5.65
CA ALA A 13 13.72 -15.29 -4.95
C ALA A 13 12.27 -15.61 -4.60
N ILE A 14 11.51 -16.13 -5.57
CA ILE A 14 10.11 -16.57 -5.38
C ILE A 14 10.03 -17.69 -4.35
N GLN A 15 10.92 -18.69 -4.42
CA GLN A 15 10.95 -19.78 -3.46
C GLN A 15 11.21 -19.28 -2.04
N LYS A 16 12.15 -18.34 -1.87
CA LYS A 16 12.40 -17.71 -0.57
C LYS A 16 11.17 -16.96 -0.06
N MET A 17 10.47 -16.23 -0.91
CA MET A 17 9.23 -15.54 -0.54
C MET A 17 8.13 -16.52 -0.12
N LYS A 18 7.99 -17.66 -0.82
CA LYS A 18 7.03 -18.73 -0.46
C LYS A 18 7.36 -19.38 0.88
N VAL A 19 8.63 -19.66 1.16
CA VAL A 19 9.07 -20.19 2.46
C VAL A 19 8.75 -19.19 3.58
N ASN A 20 9.15 -17.93 3.41
CA ASN A 20 8.86 -16.86 4.37
C ASN A 20 7.34 -16.72 4.61
N TYR A 21 6.53 -16.83 3.56
CA TYR A 21 5.06 -16.80 3.68
C TYR A 21 4.55 -17.96 4.54
N GLN A 22 5.02 -19.18 4.31
CA GLN A 22 4.60 -20.35 5.09
C GLN A 22 5.02 -20.24 6.56
N GLU A 23 6.22 -19.76 6.84
CA GLU A 23 6.68 -19.52 8.21
C GLU A 23 5.82 -18.48 8.92
N MET A 24 5.56 -17.35 8.27
CA MET A 24 4.72 -16.30 8.82
C MET A 24 3.27 -16.76 9.00
N HIS A 25 2.72 -17.55 8.07
CA HIS A 25 1.39 -18.15 8.19
C HIS A 25 1.28 -19.02 9.45
N ARG A 26 2.28 -19.88 9.70
CA ARG A 26 2.32 -20.72 10.92
C ARG A 26 2.41 -19.86 12.18
N ALA A 27 3.23 -18.81 12.17
CA ALA A 27 3.37 -17.89 13.31
C ALA A 27 2.05 -17.17 13.62
N VAL A 28 1.37 -16.64 12.59
CA VAL A 28 0.03 -16.03 12.72
C VAL A 28 -0.98 -17.02 13.27
N GLY A 29 -0.95 -18.28 12.81
CA GLY A 29 -1.82 -19.34 13.32
C GLY A 29 -1.63 -19.59 14.82
N LYS A 30 -0.37 -19.65 15.30
CA LYS A 30 -0.07 -19.80 16.73
C LYS A 30 -0.59 -18.62 17.55
N LEU A 31 -0.37 -17.40 17.06
CA LEU A 31 -0.83 -16.18 17.71
C LEU A 31 -2.38 -16.08 17.75
N ALA A 32 -3.06 -16.49 16.68
CA ALA A 32 -4.51 -16.57 16.66
C ALA A 32 -5.07 -17.60 17.65
N ALA A 33 -4.38 -18.73 17.82
CA ALA A 33 -4.74 -19.74 18.82
C ALA A 33 -4.54 -19.20 20.25
N GLU A 34 -3.44 -18.49 20.51
CA GLU A 34 -3.18 -17.81 21.78
C GLU A 34 -4.24 -16.76 22.09
N ARG A 35 -4.57 -15.88 21.15
CA ARG A 35 -5.68 -14.92 21.28
C ARG A 35 -6.99 -15.60 21.70
N ASN A 36 -7.34 -16.73 21.07
CA ASN A 36 -8.55 -17.46 21.40
C ASN A 36 -8.49 -18.08 22.81
N ARG A 37 -7.32 -18.57 23.24
CA ARG A 37 -7.11 -19.05 24.62
C ARG A 37 -7.25 -17.92 25.64
N LEU A 38 -6.67 -16.74 25.38
CA LEU A 38 -6.79 -15.57 26.25
C LEU A 38 -8.25 -15.12 26.39
N ARG A 39 -9.03 -15.12 25.30
CA ARG A 39 -10.48 -14.85 25.35
C ARG A 39 -11.23 -15.83 26.23
N ALA A 40 -10.95 -17.13 26.08
CA ALA A 40 -11.57 -18.16 26.91
C ALA A 40 -11.16 -18.02 28.39
N LEU A 41 -9.90 -17.70 28.66
CA LEU A 41 -9.41 -17.46 30.01
C LEU A 41 -10.10 -16.25 30.66
N ILE A 42 -10.24 -15.13 29.94
CA ILE A 42 -10.99 -13.95 30.42
C ILE A 42 -12.43 -14.33 30.73
N GLN A 43 -13.09 -15.09 29.85
CA GLN A 43 -14.46 -15.53 30.06
C GLN A 43 -14.57 -16.36 31.35
N ASN A 44 -13.70 -17.36 31.52
CA ASN A 44 -13.70 -18.22 32.71
C ASN A 44 -13.45 -17.41 34.00
N LYS A 45 -12.45 -16.51 33.99
CA LYS A 45 -12.15 -15.66 35.14
C LYS A 45 -13.27 -14.67 35.44
N THR A 46 -13.94 -14.15 34.42
CA THR A 46 -15.11 -13.27 34.62
C THR A 46 -16.29 -14.04 35.22
N SER A 47 -16.49 -15.31 34.84
CA SER A 47 -17.48 -16.17 35.47
C SER A 47 -17.16 -16.47 36.94
N GLN A 48 -15.89 -16.76 37.25
CA GLN A 48 -15.41 -16.94 38.62
C GLN A 48 -15.60 -15.67 39.46
N LEU A 49 -15.28 -14.50 38.89
CA LEU A 49 -15.49 -13.21 39.55
C LEU A 49 -16.97 -13.01 39.93
N ALA A 50 -17.88 -13.33 39.00
CA ALA A 50 -19.32 -13.22 39.26
C ALA A 50 -19.84 -14.25 40.29
N GLU A 51 -19.14 -15.37 40.50
CA GLU A 51 -19.41 -16.31 41.59
C GLU A 51 -18.96 -15.71 42.92
N ILE A 52 -17.71 -15.26 43.00
CA ILE A 52 -17.14 -14.60 44.19
C ILE A 52 -17.98 -13.38 44.62
N GLU A 53 -18.46 -12.58 43.67
CA GLU A 53 -19.32 -11.43 43.96
C GLU A 53 -20.64 -11.83 44.62
N ARG A 54 -21.25 -12.95 44.20
CA ARG A 54 -22.47 -13.48 44.83
C ARG A 54 -22.20 -14.05 46.21
N ASP A 55 -21.11 -14.77 46.36
CA ASP A 55 -20.71 -15.36 47.64
C ASP A 55 -20.38 -14.25 48.66
N LEU A 56 -19.73 -13.18 48.20
CA LEU A 56 -19.45 -11.98 49.00
C LEU A 56 -20.73 -11.27 49.44
N GLU A 57 -21.72 -11.12 48.55
CA GLU A 57 -23.03 -10.55 48.89
C GLU A 57 -23.75 -11.40 49.96
N GLY A 58 -23.68 -12.73 49.84
CA GLY A 58 -24.20 -13.66 50.85
C GLY A 58 -23.49 -13.54 52.19
N ALA A 59 -22.15 -13.50 52.18
CA ALA A 59 -21.33 -13.34 53.38
C ALA A 59 -21.63 -12.01 54.11
N LEU A 60 -21.80 -10.92 53.36
CA LEU A 60 -22.20 -9.62 53.92
C LEU A 60 -23.57 -9.69 54.61
N GLY A 61 -24.56 -10.33 53.99
CA GLY A 61 -25.89 -10.49 54.59
C GLY A 61 -25.88 -11.29 55.89
N GLU A 62 -25.10 -12.38 55.95
CA GLU A 62 -24.95 -13.20 57.17
C GLU A 62 -24.15 -12.46 58.25
N ALA A 63 -23.13 -11.68 57.87
CA ALA A 63 -22.39 -10.84 58.80
C ALA A 63 -23.29 -9.76 59.44
N GLU A 64 -24.16 -9.12 58.64
CA GLU A 64 -25.17 -8.17 59.14
C GLU A 64 -26.18 -8.82 60.10
N ALA A 65 -26.49 -10.11 59.90
CA ALA A 65 -27.34 -10.90 60.81
C ALA A 65 -26.62 -11.31 62.11
N GLY A 66 -25.34 -10.94 62.27
CA GLY A 66 -24.55 -11.15 63.48
C GLY A 66 -23.72 -12.43 63.48
N ASN A 67 -23.47 -13.05 62.32
CA ASN A 67 -22.56 -14.19 62.20
C ASN A 67 -21.09 -13.72 62.02
N PRO A 68 -20.20 -13.88 63.01
CA PRO A 68 -18.82 -13.44 62.91
C PRO A 68 -17.98 -14.24 61.90
N GLU A 69 -18.27 -15.52 61.69
CA GLU A 69 -17.54 -16.36 60.71
C GLU A 69 -17.80 -15.89 59.27
N ALA A 70 -18.97 -15.32 59.01
CA ALA A 70 -19.31 -14.74 57.71
C ALA A 70 -18.54 -13.45 57.41
N ALA A 71 -18.17 -12.68 58.45
CA ALA A 71 -17.36 -11.48 58.27
C ALA A 71 -15.92 -11.83 57.84
N GLU A 72 -15.30 -12.82 58.49
CA GLU A 72 -13.96 -13.32 58.12
C GLU A 72 -13.95 -13.87 56.68
N LEU A 73 -14.95 -14.69 56.33
CA LEU A 73 -15.11 -15.20 54.95
C LEU A 73 -15.30 -14.07 53.94
N GLY A 74 -16.04 -13.01 54.28
CA GLY A 74 -16.24 -11.84 53.43
C GLY A 74 -14.93 -11.09 53.14
N GLU A 75 -14.06 -10.95 54.14
CA GLU A 75 -12.73 -10.34 53.94
C GLU A 75 -11.85 -11.18 52.98
N ASP A 76 -11.85 -12.50 53.13
CA ASP A 76 -11.12 -13.41 52.23
C ASP A 76 -11.65 -13.34 50.79
N LEU A 77 -12.98 -13.37 50.61
CA LEU A 77 -13.63 -13.24 49.30
C LEU A 77 -13.35 -11.90 48.64
N LEU A 78 -13.29 -10.81 49.42
CA LEU A 78 -12.91 -9.49 48.90
C LEU A 78 -11.47 -9.47 48.39
N ASN A 79 -10.53 -10.05 49.14
CA ASN A 79 -9.14 -10.17 48.71
C ASN A 79 -9.01 -11.01 47.42
N GLU A 80 -9.76 -12.12 47.33
CA GLU A 80 -9.79 -12.96 46.13
C GLU A 80 -10.38 -12.21 44.93
N LYS A 81 -11.46 -11.44 45.14
CA LYS A 81 -12.08 -10.58 44.13
C LYS A 81 -11.06 -9.59 43.55
N GLU A 82 -10.37 -8.84 44.41
CA GLU A 82 -9.38 -7.84 43.98
C GLU A 82 -8.21 -8.47 43.20
N ALA A 83 -7.72 -9.63 43.67
CA ALA A 83 -6.68 -10.37 42.97
C ALA A 83 -7.15 -10.84 41.58
N LEU A 84 -8.36 -11.39 41.49
CA LEU A 84 -8.92 -11.88 40.24
C LEU A 84 -9.21 -10.73 39.24
N GLU A 85 -9.67 -9.57 39.73
CA GLU A 85 -9.83 -8.35 38.91
C GLU A 85 -8.49 -7.89 38.32
N ALA A 86 -7.42 -7.89 39.12
CA ALA A 86 -6.08 -7.53 38.66
C ALA A 86 -5.54 -8.53 37.61
N GLU A 87 -5.77 -9.83 37.80
CA GLU A 87 -5.43 -10.86 36.83
C GLU A 87 -6.21 -10.70 35.53
N ILE A 88 -7.53 -10.47 35.59
CA ILE A 88 -8.37 -10.20 34.41
C ILE A 88 -7.83 -8.97 33.66
N GLY A 89 -7.45 -7.91 34.37
CA GLY A 89 -6.81 -6.73 33.79
C GLY A 89 -5.56 -7.10 32.99
N THR A 90 -4.65 -7.85 33.59
CA THR A 90 -3.41 -8.31 32.96
C THR A 90 -3.68 -9.15 31.70
N VAL A 91 -4.60 -10.12 31.78
CA VAL A 91 -4.95 -10.99 30.64
C VAL A 91 -5.64 -10.19 29.52
N ARG A 92 -6.42 -9.15 29.85
CA ARG A 92 -7.03 -8.23 28.86
C ARG A 92 -5.98 -7.43 28.10
N GLU A 93 -4.95 -6.95 28.78
CA GLU A 93 -3.83 -6.27 28.11
C GLU A 93 -3.07 -7.21 27.17
N GLU A 94 -2.80 -8.44 27.60
CA GLU A 94 -2.20 -9.48 26.76
C GLU A 94 -3.06 -9.80 25.54
N LEU A 95 -4.38 -9.93 25.72
CA LEU A 95 -5.31 -10.14 24.63
C LEU A 95 -5.24 -8.99 23.61
N SER A 96 -5.26 -7.74 24.08
CA SER A 96 -5.19 -6.56 23.21
C SER A 96 -3.90 -6.52 22.39
N ARG A 97 -2.76 -6.85 23.02
CA ARG A 97 -1.48 -7.00 22.31
C ARG A 97 -1.54 -8.10 21.26
N SER A 98 -2.08 -9.27 21.61
CA SER A 98 -2.24 -10.39 20.69
C SER A 98 -3.14 -10.05 19.50
N GLU A 99 -4.26 -9.35 19.72
CA GLU A 99 -5.18 -8.90 18.67
C GLU A 99 -4.54 -7.94 17.66
N THR A 100 -3.78 -6.96 18.18
CA THR A 100 -3.02 -6.02 17.35
C THR A 100 -2.01 -6.79 16.49
N MET A 101 -1.20 -7.66 17.11
CA MET A 101 -0.21 -8.45 16.38
C MET A 101 -0.86 -9.36 15.32
N VAL A 102 -1.96 -10.07 15.61
CA VAL A 102 -2.65 -10.91 14.61
C VAL A 102 -3.06 -10.08 13.40
N THR A 103 -3.63 -8.90 13.64
CA THR A 103 -4.10 -8.00 12.58
C THR A 103 -2.94 -7.51 11.71
N GLU A 104 -1.86 -7.04 12.34
CA GLU A 104 -0.66 -6.59 11.63
C GLU A 104 -0.02 -7.68 10.79
N TYR A 105 0.15 -8.88 11.35
CA TYR A 105 0.80 -9.98 10.65
C TYR A 105 -0.09 -10.56 9.54
N LEU A 106 -1.41 -10.57 9.70
CA LEU A 106 -2.33 -10.90 8.60
C LEU A 106 -2.21 -9.90 7.44
N SER A 107 -2.05 -8.61 7.74
CA SER A 107 -1.80 -7.59 6.71
C SER A 107 -0.48 -7.85 5.98
N LYS A 108 0.62 -8.05 6.72
CA LYS A 108 1.93 -8.41 6.16
C LYS A 108 1.87 -9.69 5.31
N LEU A 109 1.02 -10.65 5.68
CA LEU A 109 0.86 -11.91 4.97
C LEU A 109 0.22 -11.72 3.60
N ARG A 110 -0.82 -10.89 3.53
CA ARG A 110 -1.46 -10.49 2.27
C ARG A 110 -0.49 -9.71 1.38
N ASP A 111 0.30 -8.81 1.97
CA ASP A 111 1.33 -8.07 1.23
C ASP A 111 2.39 -8.99 0.65
N LEU A 112 2.87 -9.98 1.41
CA LEU A 112 3.85 -10.94 0.94
C LEU A 112 3.28 -11.83 -0.16
N GLU A 113 2.03 -12.25 -0.05
CA GLU A 113 1.32 -13.00 -1.10
C GLU A 113 1.23 -12.19 -2.40
N SER A 114 0.79 -10.93 -2.30
CA SER A 114 0.69 -10.01 -3.44
C SER A 114 2.04 -9.78 -4.11
N LYS A 115 3.09 -9.52 -3.31
CA LYS A 115 4.47 -9.38 -3.81
C LYS A 115 4.98 -10.65 -4.48
N THR A 116 4.62 -11.83 -3.95
CA THR A 116 5.02 -13.12 -4.54
C THR A 116 4.39 -13.30 -5.92
N LYS A 117 3.08 -13.04 -6.05
CA LYS A 117 2.37 -13.09 -7.34
C LYS A 117 2.94 -12.07 -8.35
N ALA A 118 3.24 -10.85 -7.88
CA ALA A 118 3.88 -9.83 -8.72
C ALA A 118 5.27 -10.27 -9.20
N MET A 119 6.04 -10.95 -8.35
CA MET A 119 7.36 -11.49 -8.73
C MET A 119 7.25 -12.63 -9.74
N GLU A 120 6.26 -13.51 -9.60
CA GLU A 120 5.95 -14.58 -10.57
C GLU A 120 5.60 -13.99 -11.94
N SER A 121 4.70 -13.01 -11.99
CA SER A 121 4.36 -12.32 -13.24
C SER A 121 5.56 -11.59 -13.86
N LYS A 122 6.38 -10.94 -13.04
CA LYS A 122 7.61 -10.28 -13.50
C LYS A 122 8.61 -11.27 -14.07
N LYS A 123 8.78 -12.45 -13.44
CA LYS A 123 9.62 -13.53 -13.98
C LYS A 123 9.14 -13.90 -15.38
N ASP A 124 7.86 -14.24 -15.54
CA ASP A 124 7.31 -14.69 -16.81
C ASP A 124 7.52 -13.64 -17.93
N ALA A 125 7.25 -12.36 -17.63
CA ALA A 125 7.49 -11.26 -18.58
C ALA A 125 8.98 -11.10 -18.96
N MET A 126 9.89 -11.24 -17.99
CA MET A 126 11.33 -11.12 -18.25
C MET A 126 11.90 -12.31 -19.00
N ILE A 127 11.42 -13.53 -18.75
CA ILE A 127 11.83 -14.73 -19.49
C ILE A 127 11.36 -14.65 -20.94
N ALA A 128 10.12 -14.24 -21.18
CA ALA A 128 9.63 -14.00 -22.54
C ALA A 128 10.48 -12.94 -23.29
N LYS A 129 10.84 -11.85 -22.61
CA LYS A 129 11.72 -10.81 -23.17
C LYS A 129 13.12 -11.34 -23.47
N LEU A 130 13.69 -12.18 -22.60
CA LEU A 130 14.99 -12.80 -22.79
C LEU A 130 14.99 -13.75 -24.00
N GLN A 131 13.98 -14.62 -24.10
CA GLN A 131 13.82 -15.53 -25.24
C GLN A 131 13.68 -14.76 -26.56
N SER A 132 12.90 -13.68 -26.57
CA SER A 132 12.77 -12.81 -27.76
C SER A 132 14.10 -12.17 -28.15
N ALA A 133 14.88 -11.67 -27.18
CA ALA A 133 16.21 -11.10 -27.44
C ALA A 133 17.20 -12.15 -27.96
N GLN A 134 17.18 -13.37 -27.41
CA GLN A 134 17.99 -14.50 -27.87
C GLN A 134 17.64 -14.90 -29.31
N ALA A 135 16.35 -14.94 -29.66
CA ALA A 135 15.91 -15.23 -31.03
C ALA A 135 16.37 -14.16 -32.03
N ARG A 136 16.27 -12.87 -31.67
CA ARG A 136 16.77 -11.76 -32.49
C ARG A 136 18.28 -11.84 -32.69
N LYS A 137 19.02 -12.16 -31.63
CA LYS A 137 20.48 -12.36 -31.71
C LYS A 137 20.83 -13.53 -32.64
N ALA A 138 20.21 -14.69 -32.46
CA ALA A 138 20.46 -15.87 -33.28
C ALA A 138 20.17 -15.59 -34.77
N PHE A 139 19.11 -14.85 -35.07
CA PHE A 139 18.80 -14.40 -36.44
C PHE A 139 19.89 -13.47 -37.00
N GLY A 140 20.35 -12.50 -36.21
CA GLY A 140 21.46 -11.62 -36.60
C GLY A 140 22.77 -12.38 -36.83
N ASP A 141 23.11 -13.32 -35.93
CA ASP A 141 24.29 -14.17 -36.03
C ASP A 141 24.22 -15.03 -37.31
N MET A 142 23.07 -15.62 -37.63
CA MET A 142 22.84 -16.37 -38.88
C MET A 142 23.01 -15.48 -40.12
N MET A 143 22.44 -14.27 -40.12
CA MET A 143 22.61 -13.31 -41.22
C MET A 143 24.07 -12.88 -41.40
N SER A 144 24.83 -12.73 -40.31
CA SER A 144 26.26 -12.44 -40.36
C SER A 144 27.12 -13.64 -40.78
N GLY A 145 26.70 -14.86 -40.45
CA GLY A 145 27.36 -16.09 -40.91
C GLY A 145 27.12 -16.36 -42.40
N MET A 146 25.98 -15.93 -42.93
CA MET A 146 25.69 -15.95 -44.36
C MET A 146 26.50 -14.91 -45.16
N SER A 147 27.17 -13.95 -44.51
CA SER A 147 27.96 -12.91 -45.19
C SER A 147 29.42 -13.29 -45.48
N THR A 148 29.83 -14.54 -45.24
CA THR A 148 31.19 -15.03 -45.57
C THR A 148 31.19 -16.42 -46.20
N SER A 149 30.67 -16.53 -47.43
CA SER A 149 31.24 -17.33 -48.53
C SER A 149 30.18 -17.57 -49.61
N ALA A 150 30.17 -16.70 -50.62
CA ALA A 150 29.95 -17.00 -52.05
C ALA A 150 29.61 -15.69 -52.77
N GLU A 151 30.64 -15.16 -53.43
CA GLU A 151 30.59 -14.34 -54.63
C GLU A 151 29.63 -13.14 -54.72
N GLU A 152 30.25 -11.97 -54.62
CA GLU A 152 30.04 -10.81 -55.51
C GLU A 152 29.42 -11.17 -56.88
N ALA A 153 28.10 -10.98 -57.05
CA ALA A 153 27.48 -10.74 -58.36
C ALA A 153 26.02 -10.24 -58.23
N ALA A 154 25.80 -9.10 -57.58
CA ALA A 154 24.70 -8.17 -57.90
C ALA A 154 24.83 -6.87 -57.08
N VAL A 155 25.91 -6.14 -57.36
CA VAL A 155 26.17 -4.76 -56.91
C VAL A 155 25.25 -3.78 -57.68
N GLY A 156 23.94 -3.95 -57.58
CA GLY A 156 22.96 -3.09 -58.28
C GLY A 156 21.66 -2.85 -57.51
N ASP A 157 21.25 -3.83 -56.70
CA ASP A 157 20.04 -3.71 -55.87
C ASP A 157 20.35 -3.40 -54.39
N ILE A 158 21.63 -3.38 -54.03
CA ILE A 158 22.11 -3.11 -52.65
C ILE A 158 22.06 -1.62 -52.31
N ASP A 159 22.34 -0.71 -53.24
CA ASP A 159 22.26 0.74 -52.96
C ASP A 159 20.82 1.19 -52.66
N LYS A 160 19.83 0.61 -53.37
CA LYS A 160 18.40 0.85 -53.10
C LYS A 160 17.89 0.15 -51.84
N TYR A 161 18.50 -0.97 -51.44
CA TYR A 161 18.12 -1.70 -50.23
C TYR A 161 18.75 -1.07 -48.97
N ILE A 162 19.98 -0.55 -49.06
CA ILE A 162 20.66 0.15 -47.95
C ILE A 162 20.02 1.51 -47.68
N GLU A 163 19.67 2.30 -48.70
CA GLU A 163 18.89 3.54 -48.50
C GLU A 163 17.51 3.28 -47.89
N GLY A 164 16.89 2.14 -48.21
CA GLY A 164 15.60 1.72 -47.63
C GLY A 164 15.71 1.25 -46.18
N VAL A 165 16.74 0.50 -45.83
CA VAL A 165 16.89 -0.10 -44.49
C VAL A 165 17.47 0.88 -43.47
N ALA A 166 18.39 1.78 -43.86
CA ALA A 166 18.89 2.85 -43.00
C ALA A 166 17.78 3.87 -42.65
N ALA A 167 16.87 4.15 -43.60
CA ALA A 167 15.69 4.98 -43.36
C ALA A 167 14.63 4.32 -42.47
N GLN A 168 14.60 2.98 -42.34
CA GLN A 168 13.55 2.27 -41.58
C GLN A 168 13.98 1.92 -40.15
N ALA A 169 15.27 1.68 -39.91
CA ALA A 169 15.80 1.38 -38.58
C ALA A 169 16.08 2.65 -37.75
N ASP A 170 16.66 3.69 -38.36
CA ASP A 170 17.07 4.90 -37.62
C ASP A 170 15.92 5.92 -37.44
N ILE A 171 14.88 5.89 -38.28
CA ILE A 171 13.70 6.77 -38.10
C ILE A 171 12.74 6.20 -37.04
N SER A 172 12.57 4.88 -36.90
CA SER A 172 11.51 4.34 -36.03
C SER A 172 11.84 4.36 -34.53
N ASP A 173 13.11 4.35 -34.13
CA ASP A 173 13.49 4.43 -32.70
C ASP A 173 13.90 5.85 -32.25
N GLU A 174 14.27 6.76 -33.17
CA GLU A 174 14.47 8.18 -32.82
C GLU A 174 13.21 9.05 -32.99
N MET A 175 12.20 8.67 -33.79
CA MET A 175 10.96 9.45 -33.93
C MET A 175 9.86 9.17 -32.89
N SER A 176 10.01 8.21 -31.98
CA SER A 176 9.02 8.00 -30.89
C SER A 176 9.50 8.43 -29.49
N GLY A 177 10.82 8.65 -29.32
CA GLY A 177 11.43 9.19 -28.09
C GLY A 177 11.56 10.71 -28.07
N ALA A 178 11.98 11.32 -29.18
CA ALA A 178 12.23 12.77 -29.25
C ALA A 178 10.96 13.62 -29.34
N THR A 179 9.80 13.06 -29.74
CA THR A 179 8.53 13.79 -29.84
C THR A 179 7.66 13.71 -28.59
N ARG A 180 7.75 12.68 -27.74
CA ARG A 180 6.84 12.54 -26.58
C ARG A 180 7.30 13.37 -25.38
N GLU A 181 8.62 13.44 -25.15
CA GLU A 181 9.24 14.31 -24.15
C GLU A 181 9.08 15.80 -24.53
N SER A 182 9.28 16.15 -25.80
CA SER A 182 9.11 17.50 -26.33
C SER A 182 7.63 17.92 -26.41
N LYS A 183 6.71 17.04 -26.82
CA LYS A 183 5.25 17.29 -26.73
C LYS A 183 4.76 17.40 -25.29
N ARG A 184 5.30 16.62 -24.32
CA ARG A 184 4.99 16.78 -22.88
C ARG A 184 5.52 18.10 -22.31
N LYS A 185 6.74 18.52 -22.68
CA LYS A 185 7.33 19.80 -22.27
C LYS A 185 6.58 20.99 -22.89
N ALA A 186 6.20 20.91 -24.17
CA ALA A 186 5.39 21.92 -24.84
C ALA A 186 3.97 22.01 -24.27
N LEU A 187 3.31 20.89 -23.97
CA LEU A 187 2.00 20.87 -23.28
C LEU A 187 2.08 21.44 -21.86
N ARG A 188 3.16 21.14 -21.10
CA ARG A 188 3.39 21.72 -19.76
C ARG A 188 3.62 23.24 -19.83
N ASN A 189 4.36 23.72 -20.82
CA ASN A 189 4.64 25.14 -21.00
C ASN A 189 3.40 25.90 -21.50
N ALA A 190 2.66 25.37 -22.47
CA ALA A 190 1.41 25.96 -22.96
C ALA A 190 0.28 25.95 -21.91
N ALA A 191 0.21 24.94 -21.04
CA ALA A 191 -0.72 24.91 -19.92
C ALA A 191 -0.33 25.92 -18.82
N ARG A 192 0.98 26.11 -18.57
CA ARG A 192 1.48 27.13 -17.65
C ARG A 192 1.23 28.55 -18.15
N GLU A 193 1.40 28.83 -19.44
CA GLU A 193 1.11 30.14 -20.05
C GLU A 193 -0.40 30.45 -20.13
N ARG A 194 -1.26 29.47 -20.42
CA ARG A 194 -2.72 29.66 -20.39
C ARG A 194 -3.25 29.87 -18.97
N ALA A 195 -2.76 29.11 -18.00
CA ALA A 195 -3.17 29.23 -16.60
C ALA A 195 -2.66 30.53 -15.94
N SER A 196 -1.56 31.12 -16.41
CA SER A 196 -1.04 32.40 -15.88
C SER A 196 -1.71 33.63 -16.49
N LYS A 197 -2.25 33.55 -17.72
CA LYS A 197 -3.07 34.64 -18.29
C LYS A 197 -4.52 34.67 -17.75
N SER A 198 -5.17 33.51 -17.56
CA SER A 198 -6.52 33.48 -16.95
C SER A 198 -6.47 33.83 -15.45
N LYS A 199 -5.49 33.33 -14.68
CA LYS A 199 -5.32 33.74 -13.27
C LYS A 199 -4.98 35.22 -13.11
N PHE A 200 -4.24 35.82 -14.02
CA PHE A 200 -3.90 37.25 -13.95
C PHE A 200 -5.09 38.15 -14.33
N GLN A 201 -5.90 37.77 -15.32
CA GLN A 201 -7.14 38.49 -15.67
C GLN A 201 -8.22 38.34 -14.58
N GLU A 202 -8.41 37.13 -14.04
CA GLU A 202 -9.33 36.89 -12.90
C GLU A 202 -8.91 37.70 -11.66
N MET A 203 -7.60 37.80 -11.37
CA MET A 203 -7.11 38.66 -10.28
C MET A 203 -7.29 40.16 -10.54
N LEU A 204 -7.24 40.61 -11.81
CA LEU A 204 -7.43 42.02 -12.18
C LEU A 204 -8.92 42.42 -12.15
N GLU A 205 -9.80 41.53 -12.61
CA GLU A 205 -11.27 41.71 -12.57
C GLU A 205 -11.79 41.63 -11.12
N ALA A 206 -11.29 40.70 -10.31
CA ALA A 206 -11.59 40.63 -8.88
C ALA A 206 -11.15 41.89 -8.12
N ARG A 207 -9.98 42.47 -8.47
CA ARG A 207 -9.51 43.75 -7.88
C ARG A 207 -10.36 44.95 -8.29
N LYS A 208 -10.81 45.00 -9.55
CA LYS A 208 -11.69 46.07 -10.05
C LYS A 208 -13.10 45.98 -9.46
N ALA A 209 -13.62 44.77 -9.26
CA ALA A 209 -14.89 44.54 -8.57
C ALA A 209 -14.81 44.89 -7.07
N SER A 210 -13.68 44.64 -6.41
CA SER A 210 -13.47 45.00 -5.00
C SER A 210 -13.12 46.47 -4.75
N ALA A 211 -12.76 47.24 -5.78
CA ALA A 211 -12.44 48.68 -5.66
C ALA A 211 -13.59 49.61 -6.07
N GLY A 212 -14.72 49.08 -6.56
CA GLY A 212 -15.86 49.86 -7.05
C GLY A 212 -17.14 49.77 -6.21
N GLY A 213 -17.14 49.06 -5.09
CA GLY A 213 -18.38 48.85 -4.33
C GLY A 213 -18.15 48.39 -2.91
N GLY A 214 -17.84 49.34 -2.03
CA GLY A 214 -17.84 49.15 -0.58
C GLY A 214 -18.25 50.45 0.12
N PRO A 215 -19.29 50.46 0.98
CA PRO A 215 -20.18 51.60 1.19
C PRO A 215 -19.96 52.31 2.54
N GLY A 216 -20.39 53.58 2.64
CA GLY A 216 -20.59 54.22 3.95
C GLY A 216 -20.79 55.74 3.91
N GLY A 217 -21.95 56.21 4.39
CA GLY A 217 -22.19 57.61 4.77
C GLY A 217 -23.22 58.32 3.87
N ALA A 218 -24.53 58.20 4.13
CA ALA A 218 -25.31 58.97 5.11
C ALA A 218 -25.58 60.45 4.72
N LYS A 219 -26.89 60.70 4.54
CA LYS A 219 -27.69 61.90 4.88
C LYS A 219 -27.73 63.13 3.96
N GLN A 220 -29.00 63.57 3.80
CA GLN A 220 -29.52 64.94 3.62
C GLN A 220 -29.26 65.55 2.23
N THR A 221 -30.17 66.25 1.54
CA THR A 221 -31.35 67.07 1.88
C THR A 221 -32.05 67.34 0.53
N GLU A 222 -33.37 67.17 0.41
CA GLU A 222 -34.38 68.25 0.49
C GLU A 222 -34.54 69.08 -0.80
N LYS A 223 -35.82 69.26 -1.21
CA LYS A 223 -36.37 70.24 -2.19
C LYS A 223 -36.04 69.97 -3.67
N GLY A 224 -36.97 69.99 -4.61
CA GLY A 224 -38.37 70.43 -4.61
C GLY A 224 -38.67 71.00 -6.00
N GLY A 225 -39.84 70.66 -6.55
CA GLY A 225 -40.45 71.36 -7.71
C GLY A 225 -39.71 71.25 -9.05
N ILE A 226 -40.29 71.50 -10.22
CA ILE A 226 -41.61 71.90 -10.72
C ILE A 226 -41.55 71.51 -12.21
N GLY A 227 -42.68 71.15 -12.81
CA GLY A 227 -42.84 71.05 -14.26
C GLY A 227 -44.20 70.55 -14.64
#